data_AF-A0A3B9GDF7-F1
#
_entry.id   AF-A0A3B9GDF7-F1
#
_cell.length_a   1.000
_cell.length_b   1.000
_cell.length_c   1.000
_cell.angle_alpha   90.00
_cell.angle_beta   90.00
_cell.angle_gamma   90.00
#
_symmetry.space_group_name_H-M   'P 1'
#
loop_
_entity.id
_entity.type
_entity.pdbx_description
1 polymer ?
#
loop_
_entity_poly.entity_id
_entity_poly.type
_entity_poly.pdbx_seq_one_letter_code
_entity_poly.pdbx_strand_id
1 'polypeptide(L)'
;MNETRNKQKGVALISVLLVVAILVAVTTRLLAGHSLVVNHHQFTFEHDQALQYALGAESLARQILYEDFINSGKDRDHLGETWARQSMPLQIDEVGFVEARITDLNRCFNLNSLSAGSSKEVKTNMERLKLMLRYLQINEYLADRLKDWVDSDNKVTGFGAEETTYLNKMPGFHTPDMPINHLSELYLLEDISAEDLRQLLPHVCLIPSQDNKINLNTANTLTLASLDNGIGLANAEVVVSSQREYQSVAEFIRTNVDFSAVAADLVVESVFFQLHVMASVGDSSVTLLSTFRRDPADGKITLLQRDFGKLFRSVISLAEESEEAI
;
A
#
# COMPACT_ATOMS: atom_id res chain seq x y z
N MET A 1 -94.53 22.35 10.15
CA MET A 1 -94.29 22.21 8.69
C MET A 1 -92.79 22.17 8.52
N ASN A 2 -92.27 21.04 8.03
CA ASN A 2 -90.83 20.76 7.93
C ASN A 2 -90.15 21.69 6.92
N GLU A 3 -89.06 22.33 7.30
CA GLU A 3 -88.06 22.83 6.36
C GLU A 3 -86.89 21.85 6.23
N THR A 4 -86.51 21.65 4.98
CA THR A 4 -85.64 20.62 4.42
C THR A 4 -84.19 20.74 4.87
N ARG A 5 -83.72 19.79 5.69
CA ARG A 5 -82.31 19.61 6.02
C ARG A 5 -81.71 18.53 5.13
N ASN A 6 -81.38 18.86 3.88
CA ASN A 6 -80.54 17.97 3.07
C ASN A 6 -79.83 18.74 1.95
N LYS A 7 -78.55 19.08 2.15
CA LYS A 7 -77.54 19.36 1.11
C LYS A 7 -76.14 19.61 1.74
N GLN A 8 -75.61 18.65 2.51
CA GLN A 8 -74.19 18.68 2.94
C GLN A 8 -73.49 17.31 2.96
N LYS A 9 -74.04 16.28 2.32
CA LYS A 9 -73.43 14.93 2.34
C LYS A 9 -72.27 14.73 1.34
N GLY A 10 -72.07 15.63 0.38
CA GLY A 10 -70.97 15.53 -0.60
C GLY A 10 -69.69 16.28 -0.19
N VAL A 11 -69.82 17.46 0.41
CA VAL A 11 -68.66 18.29 0.79
C VAL A 11 -67.88 17.65 1.94
N ALA A 12 -68.55 17.11 2.95
CA ALA A 12 -67.89 16.45 4.07
C ALA A 12 -67.04 15.24 3.62
N LEU A 13 -67.52 14.47 2.64
CA LEU A 13 -66.79 13.32 2.11
C LEU A 13 -65.54 13.76 1.32
N ILE A 14 -65.65 14.82 0.51
CA ILE A 14 -64.51 15.39 -0.23
C ILE A 14 -63.48 15.95 0.75
N SER A 15 -63.89 16.65 1.81
CA SER A 15 -63.00 17.16 2.85
C SER A 15 -62.25 16.03 3.56
N VAL A 16 -62.94 14.95 3.92
CA VAL A 16 -62.33 13.78 4.56
C VAL A 16 -61.34 13.09 3.62
N LEU A 17 -61.71 12.88 2.36
CA LEU A 17 -60.82 12.28 1.36
C LEU A 17 -59.58 13.15 1.11
N LEU A 18 -59.73 14.47 1.06
CA LEU A 18 -58.61 15.40 0.92
C LEU A 18 -57.66 15.33 2.12
N VAL A 19 -58.20 15.33 3.35
CA VAL A 19 -57.40 15.22 4.58
C VAL A 19 -56.68 13.87 4.63
N VAL A 20 -57.34 12.78 4.27
CA VAL A 20 -56.72 11.44 4.20
C VAL A 20 -55.63 11.40 3.13
N ALA A 21 -55.86 11.96 1.93
CA ALA A 21 -54.85 12.00 0.88
C ALA A 21 -53.62 12.81 1.29
N ILE A 22 -53.80 13.95 1.96
CA ILE A 22 -52.70 14.75 2.51
C ILE A 22 -51.95 13.98 3.60
N LEU A 23 -52.66 13.33 4.53
CA LEU A 23 -52.06 12.49 5.57
C LEU A 23 -51.20 11.38 4.97
N VAL A 24 -51.74 10.63 4.00
CA VAL A 24 -51.02 9.56 3.32
C VAL A 24 -49.78 10.10 2.60
N ALA A 25 -49.88 11.24 1.91
CA ALA A 25 -48.76 11.87 1.22
C ALA A 25 -47.66 12.35 2.20
N VAL A 26 -48.04 12.89 3.35
CA VAL A 26 -47.09 13.33 4.39
C VAL A 26 -46.43 12.13 5.05
N THR A 27 -47.19 11.09 5.43
CA THR A 27 -46.63 9.90 6.09
C THR A 27 -45.70 9.11 5.17
N THR A 28 -46.05 8.95 3.89
CA THR A 28 -45.13 8.29 2.92
C THR A 28 -43.82 9.05 2.77
N ARG A 29 -43.86 10.40 2.69
CA ARG A 29 -42.64 11.21 2.64
C ARG A 29 -41.80 11.10 3.91
N LEU A 30 -42.43 11.07 5.08
CA LEU A 30 -41.74 10.89 6.37
C LEU A 30 -41.08 9.51 6.47
N LEU A 31 -41.78 8.44 6.06
CA LEU A 31 -41.25 7.07 6.09
C LEU A 31 -40.06 6.90 5.13
N ALA A 32 -40.17 7.44 3.90
CA ALA A 32 -39.08 7.39 2.92
C ALA A 32 -37.84 8.20 3.36
N GLY A 33 -38.04 9.35 4.02
CA GLY A 33 -36.94 10.12 4.59
C GLY A 33 -36.29 9.46 5.81
N HIS A 34 -37.08 8.78 6.63
CA HIS A 34 -36.60 8.11 7.85
C HIS A 34 -35.66 6.94 7.53
N SER A 35 -35.96 6.10 6.53
CA SER A 35 -35.08 5.00 6.15
C SER A 35 -33.72 5.46 5.63
N LEU A 36 -33.68 6.54 4.85
CA LEU A 36 -32.43 7.10 4.34
C LEU A 36 -31.53 7.62 5.48
N VAL A 37 -32.11 8.35 6.43
CA VAL A 37 -31.36 8.91 7.57
C VAL A 37 -30.83 7.80 8.48
N VAL A 38 -31.65 6.78 8.76
CA VAL A 38 -31.24 5.61 9.55
C VAL A 38 -30.09 4.86 8.87
N ASN A 39 -30.23 4.57 7.57
CA ASN A 39 -29.17 3.88 6.83
C ASN A 39 -27.88 4.71 6.79
N HIS A 40 -27.97 6.02 6.58
CA HIS A 40 -26.79 6.89 6.62
C HIS A 40 -26.08 6.85 7.97
N HIS A 41 -26.83 6.97 9.07
CA HIS A 41 -26.25 6.86 10.42
C HIS A 41 -25.61 5.50 10.67
N GLN A 42 -26.25 4.42 10.21
CA GLN A 42 -25.72 3.06 10.32
C GLN A 42 -24.38 2.93 9.57
N PHE A 43 -24.33 3.35 8.29
CA PHE A 43 -23.08 3.30 7.51
C PHE A 43 -21.97 4.17 8.08
N THR A 44 -22.29 5.38 8.59
CA THR A 44 -21.27 6.22 9.24
C THR A 44 -20.73 5.56 10.50
N PHE A 45 -21.60 4.96 11.32
CA PHE A 45 -21.18 4.26 12.53
C PHE A 45 -20.30 3.04 12.21
N GLU A 46 -20.73 2.21 11.24
CA GLU A 46 -19.96 1.05 10.79
C GLU A 46 -18.61 1.44 10.20
N HIS A 47 -18.56 2.51 9.40
CA HIS A 47 -17.31 3.05 8.86
C HIS A 47 -16.37 3.53 9.98
N ASP A 48 -16.89 4.28 10.95
CA ASP A 48 -16.10 4.74 12.10
C ASP A 48 -15.55 3.55 12.91
N GLN A 49 -16.36 2.50 13.08
CA GLN A 49 -15.93 1.27 13.77
C GLN A 49 -14.86 0.52 12.97
N ALA A 50 -15.02 0.37 11.65
CA ALA A 50 -14.01 -0.22 10.78
C ALA A 50 -12.69 0.58 10.80
N LEU A 51 -12.77 1.91 10.84
CA LEU A 51 -11.60 2.77 11.01
C LEU A 51 -10.91 2.52 12.36
N GLN A 52 -11.65 2.42 13.46
CA GLN A 52 -11.06 2.07 14.77
C GLN A 52 -10.39 0.70 14.76
N TYR A 53 -10.97 -0.28 14.06
CA TYR A 53 -10.36 -1.60 13.91
C TYR A 53 -9.06 -1.55 13.10
N ALA A 54 -9.02 -0.78 12.00
CA ALA A 54 -7.80 -0.58 11.23
C ALA A 54 -6.68 0.12 12.06
N LEU A 55 -7.04 1.13 12.87
CA LEU A 55 -6.09 1.81 13.77
C LEU A 55 -5.64 0.91 14.94
N GLY A 56 -6.51 0.02 15.41
CA GLY A 56 -6.17 -1.02 16.37
C GLY A 56 -5.15 -2.00 15.80
N ALA A 57 -5.36 -2.45 14.56
CA ALA A 57 -4.43 -3.30 13.83
C ALA A 57 -3.06 -2.62 13.61
N GLU A 58 -3.05 -1.32 13.31
CA GLU A 58 -1.82 -0.52 13.26
C GLU A 58 -1.06 -0.54 14.59
N SER A 59 -1.77 -0.40 15.70
CA SER A 59 -1.18 -0.43 17.02
C SER A 59 -0.64 -1.82 17.37
N LEU A 60 -1.37 -2.88 17.00
CA LEU A 60 -0.91 -4.26 17.16
C LEU A 60 0.33 -4.56 16.30
N ALA A 61 0.37 -4.12 15.05
CA ALA A 61 1.53 -4.30 14.18
C ALA A 61 2.80 -3.66 14.76
N ARG A 62 2.68 -2.45 15.34
CA ARG A 62 3.79 -1.80 16.04
C ARG A 62 4.26 -2.60 17.26
N GLN A 63 3.34 -3.19 18.02
CA GLN A 63 3.69 -4.04 19.15
C GLN A 63 4.41 -5.32 18.69
N ILE A 64 3.91 -5.98 17.64
CA ILE A 64 4.53 -7.18 17.07
C ILE A 64 5.96 -6.89 16.61
N LEU A 65 6.18 -5.80 15.87
CA LEU A 65 7.52 -5.42 15.39
C LEU A 65 8.47 -5.03 16.54
N TYR A 66 7.95 -4.41 17.59
CA TYR A 66 8.74 -4.08 18.78
C TYR A 66 9.12 -5.34 19.57
N GLU A 67 8.16 -6.24 19.81
CA GLU A 67 8.41 -7.51 20.50
C GLU A 67 9.38 -8.40 19.74
N ASP A 68 9.26 -8.45 18.41
CA ASP A 68 10.19 -9.15 17.55
C ASP A 68 11.63 -8.67 17.75
N PHE A 69 11.85 -7.34 17.71
CA PHE A 69 13.16 -6.76 17.96
C PHE A 69 13.73 -7.06 19.35
N ILE A 70 12.88 -7.08 20.38
CA ILE A 70 13.31 -7.32 21.76
C ILE A 70 13.56 -8.82 22.03
N ASN A 71 12.75 -9.71 21.46
CA ASN A 71 12.74 -11.14 21.80
C ASN A 71 13.45 -12.03 20.78
N SER A 72 13.29 -11.78 19.48
CA SER A 72 13.85 -12.58 18.39
C SER A 72 15.29 -12.19 18.04
N GLY A 73 15.70 -10.98 18.46
CA GLY A 73 17.07 -10.46 18.33
C GLY A 73 17.12 -9.18 17.50
N LYS A 74 18.11 -8.32 17.77
CA LYS A 74 18.32 -7.06 17.04
C LYS A 74 18.92 -7.24 15.64
N ASP A 75 19.38 -8.45 15.34
CA ASP A 75 20.46 -8.66 14.39
C ASP A 75 19.99 -9.21 13.03
N ARG A 76 18.70 -9.55 12.86
CA ARG A 76 18.14 -9.98 11.57
C ARG A 76 16.61 -9.88 11.53
N ASP A 77 16.06 -9.74 10.33
CA ASP A 77 14.65 -9.90 10.02
C ASP A 77 14.48 -10.82 8.81
N HIS A 78 13.51 -11.73 8.87
CA HIS A 78 13.27 -12.72 7.83
C HIS A 78 11.80 -13.12 7.70
N LEU A 79 11.43 -13.74 6.57
CA LEU A 79 10.03 -14.08 6.26
C LEU A 79 9.43 -15.21 7.12
N GLY A 80 10.21 -15.81 8.02
CA GLY A 80 9.74 -16.85 8.96
C GLY A 80 9.19 -16.32 10.28
N GLU A 81 9.42 -15.04 10.55
CA GLU A 81 9.05 -14.34 11.78
C GLU A 81 7.54 -14.07 11.86
N THR A 82 7.05 -13.85 13.07
CA THR A 82 5.63 -13.66 13.33
C THR A 82 5.04 -12.49 12.55
N TRP A 83 5.78 -11.39 12.40
CA TRP A 83 5.32 -10.21 11.66
C TRP A 83 5.12 -10.49 10.16
N ALA A 84 5.94 -11.37 9.58
CA ALA A 84 5.93 -11.68 8.15
C ALA A 84 4.86 -12.71 7.77
N ARG A 85 4.36 -13.47 8.76
CA ARG A 85 3.32 -14.48 8.54
C ARG A 85 2.00 -13.80 8.22
N GLN A 86 1.33 -14.32 7.20
CA GLN A 86 0.00 -13.87 6.85
C GLN A 86 -0.99 -14.37 7.91
N SER A 87 -1.67 -13.46 8.60
CA SER A 87 -2.71 -13.85 9.56
C SER A 87 -4.01 -14.16 8.83
N MET A 88 -4.72 -15.21 9.29
CA MET A 88 -6.14 -15.38 8.96
C MET A 88 -6.92 -14.13 9.43
N PRO A 89 -8.08 -13.80 8.84
CA PRO A 89 -8.83 -12.62 9.22
C PRO A 89 -9.23 -12.77 10.70
N LEU A 90 -8.83 -11.80 11.51
CA LEU A 90 -9.18 -11.76 12.91
C LEU A 90 -10.62 -11.29 13.03
N GLN A 91 -11.53 -12.17 13.45
CA GLN A 91 -12.90 -11.80 13.78
C GLN A 91 -12.92 -10.95 15.06
N ILE A 92 -13.68 -9.86 15.04
CA ILE A 92 -13.89 -8.95 16.17
C ILE A 92 -15.39 -8.94 16.48
N ASP A 93 -15.73 -9.39 17.70
CA ASP A 93 -17.07 -9.36 18.28
C ASP A 93 -18.19 -9.94 17.38
N GLU A 94 -17.86 -10.91 16.52
CA GLU A 94 -18.76 -11.56 15.55
C GLU A 94 -19.36 -10.62 14.46
N VAL A 95 -19.03 -9.33 14.48
CA VAL A 95 -19.64 -8.31 13.60
C VAL A 95 -18.64 -7.66 12.64
N GLY A 96 -17.34 -7.88 12.84
CA GLY A 96 -16.31 -7.37 11.97
C GLY A 96 -15.12 -8.30 11.85
N PHE A 97 -14.27 -8.03 10.88
CA PHE A 97 -13.01 -8.74 10.73
C PHE A 97 -11.90 -7.81 10.25
N VAL A 98 -10.66 -8.20 10.54
CA VAL A 98 -9.44 -7.49 10.14
C VAL A 98 -8.50 -8.46 9.46
N GLU A 99 -8.07 -8.12 8.25
CA GLU A 99 -6.94 -8.76 7.57
C GLU A 99 -5.78 -7.78 7.46
N ALA A 100 -4.57 -8.24 7.78
CA ALA A 100 -3.38 -7.40 7.83
C ALA A 100 -2.17 -8.13 7.25
N ARG A 101 -1.26 -7.35 6.64
CA ARG A 101 0.06 -7.82 6.21
C ARG A 101 1.11 -6.79 6.55
N ILE A 102 2.20 -7.23 7.16
CA ILE A 102 3.40 -6.41 7.34
C ILE A 102 4.43 -6.82 6.29
N THR A 103 5.04 -5.84 5.63
CA THR A 103 6.06 -6.03 4.61
C THR A 103 7.30 -5.24 4.97
N ASP A 104 8.46 -5.87 4.91
CA ASP A 104 9.76 -5.20 4.99
C ASP A 104 9.99 -4.31 3.75
N LEU A 105 10.32 -3.03 3.96
CA LEU A 105 10.63 -2.08 2.88
C LEU A 105 12.12 -2.03 2.50
N ASN A 106 13.01 -2.67 3.26
CA ASN A 106 14.38 -2.91 2.86
C ASN A 106 14.49 -4.06 1.83
N ARG A 107 13.38 -4.68 1.42
CA ARG A 107 13.38 -5.82 0.47
C ARG A 107 13.43 -5.44 -1.03
N CYS A 108 13.33 -4.15 -1.34
CA CYS A 108 13.06 -3.61 -2.67
C CYS A 108 14.01 -2.47 -3.00
N PHE A 109 14.13 -2.15 -4.29
CA PHE A 109 14.96 -1.03 -4.73
C PHE A 109 14.35 0.30 -4.30
N ASN A 110 15.08 1.09 -3.50
CA ASN A 110 14.63 2.41 -3.09
C ASN A 110 14.82 3.43 -4.23
N LEU A 111 13.73 3.96 -4.78
CA LEU A 111 13.81 4.94 -5.87
C LEU A 111 14.50 6.24 -5.44
N ASN A 112 14.37 6.64 -4.18
CA ASN A 112 15.03 7.82 -3.65
C ASN A 112 16.55 7.66 -3.50
N SER A 113 17.09 6.46 -3.75
CA SER A 113 18.53 6.24 -3.80
C SER A 113 19.20 6.79 -5.07
N LEU A 114 18.42 7.22 -6.06
CA LEU A 114 18.91 7.90 -7.27
C LEU A 114 19.34 9.35 -7.00
N SER A 115 18.93 9.94 -5.87
CA SER A 115 19.39 11.25 -5.38
C SER A 115 20.33 11.15 -4.18
N ALA A 116 21.03 10.02 -4.03
CA ALA A 116 22.05 9.85 -2.99
C ALA A 116 23.15 10.92 -3.06
N GLY A 117 23.68 11.31 -1.90
CA GLY A 117 24.71 12.36 -1.80
C GLY A 117 26.05 12.03 -2.45
N SER A 118 26.29 10.77 -2.83
CA SER A 118 27.52 10.29 -3.48
C SER A 118 27.28 10.00 -4.96
N SER A 119 28.02 10.67 -5.84
CA SER A 119 27.93 10.44 -7.29
C SER A 119 28.25 8.99 -7.69
N LYS A 120 29.11 8.31 -6.92
CA LYS A 120 29.40 6.88 -7.11
C LYS A 120 28.18 6.02 -6.77
N GLU A 121 27.49 6.30 -5.68
CA GLU A 121 26.30 5.55 -5.26
C GLU A 121 25.16 5.75 -6.26
N VAL A 122 24.91 6.99 -6.69
CA VAL A 122 23.93 7.31 -7.73
C VAL A 122 24.23 6.53 -9.01
N LYS A 123 25.50 6.49 -9.44
CA LYS A 123 25.89 5.72 -10.63
C LYS A 123 25.61 4.23 -10.46
N THR A 124 25.98 3.65 -9.32
CA THR A 124 25.70 2.23 -9.03
C THR A 124 24.18 1.95 -9.02
N ASN A 125 23.38 2.79 -8.36
CA ASN A 125 21.94 2.61 -8.29
C ASN A 125 21.26 2.79 -9.66
N MET A 126 21.77 3.70 -10.49
CA MET A 126 21.35 3.82 -11.90
C MET A 126 21.61 2.54 -12.69
N GLU A 127 22.80 1.94 -12.57
CA GLU A 127 23.14 0.68 -13.26
C GLU A 127 22.23 -0.48 -12.81
N ARG A 128 21.91 -0.54 -11.51
CA ARG A 128 20.99 -1.52 -10.91
C ARG A 128 19.56 -1.36 -11.42
N LEU A 129 19.04 -0.14 -11.42
CA LEU A 129 17.69 0.13 -11.92
C LEU A 129 17.59 -0.19 -13.42
N LYS A 130 18.58 0.20 -14.22
CA LYS A 130 18.64 -0.15 -15.65
C LYS A 130 18.66 -1.66 -15.88
N LEU A 131 19.41 -2.41 -15.07
CA LEU A 131 19.40 -3.88 -15.11
C LEU A 131 18.02 -4.46 -14.74
N MET A 132 17.35 -3.93 -13.72
CA MET A 132 15.99 -4.33 -13.35
C MET A 132 15.00 -4.09 -14.49
N LEU A 133 15.04 -2.90 -15.10
CA LEU A 133 14.16 -2.53 -16.22
C LEU A 133 14.38 -3.46 -17.42
N ARG A 134 15.63 -3.84 -17.72
CA ARG A 134 15.93 -4.83 -18.77
C ARG A 134 15.29 -6.18 -18.51
N TYR A 135 15.35 -6.68 -17.28
CA TYR A 135 14.68 -7.94 -16.93
C TYR A 135 13.16 -7.86 -17.04
N LEU A 136 12.57 -6.70 -16.73
CA LEU A 136 11.14 -6.42 -16.90
C LEU A 136 10.75 -6.11 -18.35
N GLN A 137 11.70 -6.02 -19.27
CA GLN A 137 11.48 -5.59 -20.66
C GLN A 137 10.89 -4.16 -20.75
N ILE A 138 11.14 -3.32 -19.75
CA ILE A 138 10.80 -1.90 -19.73
C ILE A 138 11.98 -1.12 -20.31
N ASN A 139 11.71 -0.06 -21.06
CA ASN A 139 12.75 0.79 -21.62
C ASN A 139 13.63 1.42 -20.51
N GLU A 140 14.95 1.23 -20.61
CA GLU A 140 15.95 1.73 -19.65
C GLU A 140 15.97 3.27 -19.53
N TYR A 141 15.41 3.99 -20.50
CA TYR A 141 15.25 5.45 -20.44
C TYR A 141 14.42 5.89 -19.23
N LEU A 142 13.56 5.02 -18.71
CA LEU A 142 12.82 5.31 -17.48
C LEU A 142 13.75 5.54 -16.28
N ALA A 143 14.92 4.89 -16.22
CA ALA A 143 15.88 5.16 -15.14
C ALA A 143 16.45 6.58 -15.20
N ASP A 144 16.72 7.09 -16.41
CA ASP A 144 17.20 8.45 -16.62
C ASP A 144 16.13 9.47 -16.21
N ARG A 145 14.85 9.21 -16.55
CA ARG A 145 13.71 10.06 -16.14
C ARG A 145 13.48 10.05 -14.64
N LEU A 146 13.60 8.88 -14.00
CA LEU A 146 13.46 8.76 -12.55
C LEU A 146 14.59 9.49 -11.82
N LYS A 147 15.80 9.52 -12.38
CA LYS A 147 16.92 10.28 -11.82
C LYS A 147 16.63 11.78 -11.88
N ASP A 148 16.30 12.31 -13.06
CA ASP A 148 15.97 13.73 -13.23
C ASP A 148 14.73 14.13 -12.38
N TRP A 149 13.81 13.20 -12.12
CA TRP A 149 12.66 13.46 -11.25
C TRP A 149 13.04 13.70 -9.77
N VAL A 150 14.12 13.08 -9.28
CA VAL A 150 14.48 13.09 -7.85
C VAL A 150 15.72 13.87 -7.50
N ASP A 151 16.58 14.16 -8.46
CA ASP A 151 17.76 14.97 -8.22
C ASP A 151 17.37 16.46 -8.07
N SER A 152 18.27 17.24 -7.50
CA SER A 152 17.96 18.62 -7.07
C SER A 152 18.29 19.66 -8.13
N ASP A 153 18.73 19.23 -9.32
CA ASP A 153 19.03 20.15 -10.40
C ASP A 153 17.97 20.05 -11.51
N ASN A 154 18.22 20.68 -12.65
CA ASN A 154 17.22 20.79 -13.74
C ASN A 154 17.93 20.49 -15.07
N LYS A 155 18.88 19.53 -15.03
CA LYS A 155 19.69 19.12 -16.17
C LYS A 155 19.27 17.73 -16.61
N VAL A 156 18.77 17.68 -17.83
CA VAL A 156 18.38 16.42 -18.46
C VAL A 156 19.56 15.44 -18.53
N THR A 157 19.40 14.28 -17.90
CA THR A 157 20.36 13.18 -17.98
C THR A 157 20.00 12.25 -19.13
N GLY A 158 20.86 12.07 -20.14
CA GLY A 158 20.64 11.02 -21.16
C GLY A 158 19.28 11.14 -21.88
N PHE A 159 18.39 10.18 -21.66
CA PHE A 159 17.00 10.17 -22.17
C PHE A 159 15.96 10.58 -21.12
N GLY A 160 16.42 11.27 -20.07
CA GLY A 160 15.63 11.83 -19.01
C GLY A 160 14.74 12.98 -19.45
N ALA A 161 14.09 13.60 -18.48
CA ALA A 161 13.11 14.64 -18.73
C ALA A 161 13.05 15.56 -17.53
N GLU A 162 13.02 16.86 -17.82
CA GLU A 162 13.04 17.93 -16.85
C GLU A 162 11.88 18.90 -17.09
N GLU A 163 11.87 20.02 -16.38
CA GLU A 163 10.84 21.07 -16.44
C GLU A 163 10.37 21.40 -17.88
N THR A 164 11.30 21.54 -18.82
CA THR A 164 10.98 21.83 -20.24
C THR A 164 10.08 20.76 -20.89
N THR A 165 10.17 19.51 -20.45
CA THR A 165 9.31 18.42 -20.94
C THR A 165 7.94 18.48 -20.27
N TYR A 166 7.89 18.60 -18.95
CA TYR A 166 6.63 18.51 -18.20
C TYR A 166 5.75 19.77 -18.29
N LEU A 167 6.33 20.95 -18.54
CA LEU A 167 5.56 22.17 -18.83
C LEU A 167 4.80 22.08 -20.17
N ASN A 168 5.21 21.20 -21.08
CA ASN A 168 4.51 20.97 -22.35
C ASN A 168 3.34 19.97 -22.22
N LYS A 169 3.13 19.35 -21.06
CA LYS A 169 1.96 18.49 -20.80
C LYS A 169 0.68 19.32 -20.61
N MET A 170 -0.47 18.64 -20.55
CA MET A 170 -1.77 19.25 -20.28
C MET A 170 -2.46 18.54 -19.09
N PRO A 171 -2.59 19.19 -17.91
CA PRO A 171 -1.98 20.48 -17.54
C PRO A 171 -0.44 20.37 -17.45
N GLY A 172 0.25 21.47 -17.74
CA GLY A 172 1.70 21.55 -17.56
C GLY A 172 2.07 21.70 -16.10
N PHE A 173 3.19 21.12 -15.69
CA PHE A 173 3.71 21.19 -14.32
C PHE A 173 5.24 21.20 -14.31
N HIS A 174 5.83 21.62 -13.19
CA HIS A 174 7.28 21.58 -12.97
C HIS A 174 7.70 20.21 -12.48
N THR A 175 8.93 19.79 -12.82
CA THR A 175 9.57 18.69 -12.11
C THR A 175 9.66 19.00 -10.62
N PRO A 176 9.51 18.00 -9.73
CA PRO A 176 9.61 18.25 -8.29
C PRO A 176 11.03 18.58 -7.82
N ASP A 177 12.06 18.08 -8.51
CA ASP A 177 13.48 18.17 -8.17
C ASP A 177 13.75 17.76 -6.70
N MET A 178 13.04 16.72 -6.25
CA MET A 178 13.05 16.25 -4.87
C MET A 178 12.74 14.75 -4.76
N PRO A 179 13.13 14.09 -3.64
CA PRO A 179 12.76 12.70 -3.40
C PRO A 179 11.26 12.47 -3.54
N ILE A 180 10.88 11.34 -4.16
CA ILE A 180 9.50 10.91 -4.34
C ILE A 180 8.87 10.69 -2.97
N ASN A 181 7.73 11.33 -2.75
CA ASN A 181 6.93 11.18 -1.53
C ASN A 181 5.93 10.04 -1.67
N HIS A 182 5.40 9.81 -2.87
CA HIS A 182 4.44 8.75 -3.11
C HIS A 182 4.59 8.12 -4.50
N LEU A 183 4.47 6.79 -4.57
CA LEU A 183 4.65 6.04 -5.82
C LEU A 183 3.66 6.41 -6.94
N SER A 184 2.58 7.14 -6.64
CA SER A 184 1.70 7.66 -7.70
C SER A 184 2.37 8.74 -8.56
N GLU A 185 3.43 9.38 -8.07
CA GLU A 185 4.19 10.37 -8.86
C GLU A 185 4.75 9.75 -10.13
N LEU A 186 5.05 8.45 -10.12
CA LEU A 186 5.55 7.78 -11.32
C LEU A 186 4.55 7.79 -12.48
N TYR A 187 3.24 7.98 -12.25
CA TYR A 187 2.25 8.14 -13.33
C TYR A 187 2.38 9.48 -14.08
N LEU A 188 3.17 10.42 -13.56
CA LEU A 188 3.42 11.73 -14.17
C LEU A 188 4.61 11.72 -15.14
N LEU A 189 5.47 10.70 -15.05
CA LEU A 189 6.67 10.58 -15.87
C LEU A 189 6.34 10.51 -17.35
N GLU A 190 7.23 11.05 -18.17
CA GLU A 190 7.12 10.96 -19.64
C GLU A 190 7.20 9.50 -20.10
N ASP A 191 6.52 9.16 -21.20
CA ASP A 191 6.36 7.83 -21.85
C ASP A 191 6.41 6.59 -20.93
N ILE A 192 5.72 6.64 -19.79
CA ILE A 192 5.51 5.45 -18.96
C ILE A 192 4.09 4.93 -19.14
N SER A 193 3.94 3.64 -19.39
CA SER A 193 2.63 3.02 -19.47
C SER A 193 2.16 2.48 -18.11
N ALA A 194 0.85 2.34 -17.94
CA ALA A 194 0.29 1.68 -16.75
C ALA A 194 0.76 0.23 -16.61
N GLU A 195 1.10 -0.42 -17.73
CA GLU A 195 1.62 -1.77 -17.76
C GLU A 195 3.07 -1.84 -17.23
N ASP A 196 3.93 -0.91 -17.65
CA ASP A 196 5.29 -0.79 -17.13
C ASP A 196 5.26 -0.56 -15.61
N LEU A 197 4.37 0.33 -15.14
CA LEU A 197 4.20 0.58 -13.70
C LEU A 197 3.72 -0.66 -12.96
N ARG A 198 2.73 -1.38 -13.51
CA ARG A 198 2.22 -2.61 -12.89
C ARG A 198 3.33 -3.66 -12.72
N GLN A 199 4.27 -3.73 -13.66
CA GLN A 199 5.41 -4.64 -13.60
C GLN A 199 6.52 -4.13 -12.67
N LEU A 200 6.79 -2.82 -12.61
CA LEU A 200 7.85 -2.23 -11.79
C LEU A 200 7.50 -2.17 -10.30
N LEU A 201 6.28 -1.76 -9.96
CA LEU A 201 5.85 -1.44 -8.59
C LEU A 201 6.12 -2.54 -7.54
N PRO A 202 6.01 -3.86 -7.85
CA PRO A 202 6.35 -4.92 -6.88
C PRO A 202 7.83 -4.98 -6.46
N HIS A 203 8.73 -4.32 -7.19
CA HIS A 203 10.19 -4.42 -7.01
C HIS A 203 10.83 -3.14 -6.47
N VAL A 204 10.06 -2.06 -6.39
CA VAL A 204 10.53 -0.74 -5.95
C VAL A 204 9.77 -0.28 -4.72
N CYS A 205 10.40 0.60 -3.94
CA CYS A 205 9.79 1.21 -2.77
C CYS A 205 10.36 2.60 -2.50
N LEU A 206 9.74 3.26 -1.52
CA LEU A 206 10.15 4.54 -1.00
C LEU A 206 10.39 4.38 0.49
N ILE A 207 11.62 4.62 0.91
CA ILE A 207 11.98 4.78 2.31
C ILE A 207 12.46 6.22 2.53
N PRO A 208 12.29 6.81 3.73
CA PRO A 208 12.75 8.16 4.04
C PRO A 208 14.27 8.18 4.30
N SER A 209 15.02 7.63 3.34
CA SER A 209 16.47 7.58 3.24
C SER A 209 16.84 7.57 1.76
N GLN A 210 18.07 7.95 1.45
CA GLN A 210 18.64 7.85 0.10
C GLN A 210 19.59 6.64 -0.02
N ASP A 211 19.68 5.80 1.01
CA ASP A 211 20.38 4.53 0.91
C ASP A 211 19.58 3.52 0.07
N ASN A 212 20.27 2.48 -0.38
CA ASN A 212 19.66 1.34 -1.08
C ASN A 212 20.12 0.04 -0.43
N LYS A 213 20.00 -0.05 0.91
CA LYS A 213 20.37 -1.26 1.64
C LYS A 213 19.27 -2.31 1.52
N ILE A 214 19.64 -3.45 0.93
CA ILE A 214 18.72 -4.53 0.61
C ILE A 214 18.81 -5.64 1.66
N ASN A 215 17.70 -5.93 2.34
CA ASN A 215 17.59 -7.08 3.22
C ASN A 215 17.52 -8.37 2.39
N LEU A 216 18.60 -9.13 2.43
CA LEU A 216 18.74 -10.36 1.65
C LEU A 216 17.82 -11.48 2.12
N ASN A 217 17.31 -11.44 3.36
CA ASN A 217 16.39 -12.45 3.89
C ASN A 217 14.95 -12.28 3.38
N THR A 218 14.61 -11.08 2.87
CA THR A 218 13.25 -10.73 2.47
C THR A 218 13.15 -10.32 1.00
N ALA A 219 14.24 -9.89 0.36
CA ALA A 219 14.24 -9.42 -1.03
C ALA A 219 13.66 -10.46 -2.02
N ASN A 220 13.04 -10.00 -3.10
CA ASN A 220 12.58 -10.88 -4.17
C ASN A 220 13.70 -11.16 -5.20
N THR A 221 13.46 -12.13 -6.08
CA THR A 221 14.45 -12.61 -7.06
C THR A 221 14.97 -11.48 -7.93
N LEU A 222 14.06 -10.65 -8.46
CA LEU A 222 14.44 -9.58 -9.37
C LEU A 222 15.25 -8.49 -8.67
N THR A 223 14.90 -8.11 -7.43
CA THR A 223 15.68 -7.16 -6.64
C THR A 223 17.11 -7.66 -6.47
N LEU A 224 17.29 -8.92 -6.06
CA LEU A 224 18.62 -9.52 -5.87
C LEU A 224 19.40 -9.63 -7.19
N ALA A 225 18.76 -10.12 -8.25
CA ALA A 225 19.38 -10.27 -9.57
C ALA A 225 19.82 -8.94 -10.20
N SER A 226 19.18 -7.83 -9.81
CA SER A 226 19.46 -6.49 -10.33
C SER A 226 20.58 -5.77 -9.58
N LEU A 227 21.10 -6.34 -8.48
CA LEU A 227 22.17 -5.70 -7.70
C LEU A 227 23.50 -5.64 -8.43
N ASP A 228 23.79 -6.63 -9.28
CA ASP A 228 24.98 -6.71 -10.13
C ASP A 228 24.74 -7.68 -11.30
N ASN A 229 25.35 -7.38 -12.45
CA ASN A 229 25.21 -8.18 -13.67
C ASN A 229 25.81 -9.60 -13.52
N GLY A 230 26.73 -9.81 -12.58
CA GLY A 230 27.35 -11.10 -12.28
C GLY A 230 26.46 -12.08 -11.50
N ILE A 231 25.35 -11.63 -10.90
CA ILE A 231 24.44 -12.48 -10.12
C ILE A 231 23.52 -13.27 -11.05
N GLY A 232 22.78 -12.56 -11.92
CA GLY A 232 21.80 -13.18 -12.83
C GLY A 232 20.52 -13.69 -12.13
N LEU A 233 19.43 -13.82 -12.90
CA LEU A 233 18.13 -14.28 -12.38
C LEU A 233 18.16 -15.69 -11.79
N ALA A 234 18.90 -16.61 -12.42
CA ALA A 234 18.93 -18.00 -12.00
C ALA A 234 19.55 -18.16 -10.59
N ASN A 235 20.67 -17.50 -10.32
CA ASN A 235 21.34 -17.61 -9.02
C ASN A 235 20.53 -16.88 -7.94
N ALA A 236 19.92 -15.74 -8.27
CA ALA A 236 19.00 -15.06 -7.36
C ALA A 236 17.77 -15.92 -7.02
N GLU A 237 17.21 -16.66 -7.98
CA GLU A 237 16.06 -17.54 -7.76
C GLU A 237 16.41 -18.72 -6.84
N VAL A 238 17.61 -19.28 -6.97
CA VAL A 238 18.13 -20.31 -6.06
C VAL A 238 18.18 -19.80 -4.62
N VAL A 239 18.68 -18.57 -4.43
CA VAL A 239 18.71 -17.93 -3.10
C VAL A 239 17.30 -17.75 -2.56
N VAL A 240 16.38 -17.20 -3.35
CA VAL A 240 15.00 -16.89 -2.91
C VAL A 240 14.18 -18.15 -2.63
N SER A 241 14.43 -19.24 -3.36
CA SER A 241 13.78 -20.54 -3.16
C SER A 241 14.29 -21.29 -1.93
N SER A 242 15.43 -20.86 -1.37
CA SER A 242 15.98 -21.43 -0.13
C SER A 242 15.35 -20.81 1.12
N GLN A 243 15.45 -21.49 2.26
CA GLN A 243 15.13 -20.87 3.56
C GLN A 243 16.19 -19.83 3.89
N ARG A 244 15.79 -18.56 4.00
CA ARG A 244 16.68 -17.43 4.25
C ARG A 244 16.52 -16.91 5.67
N GLU A 245 17.47 -17.26 6.53
CA GLU A 245 17.55 -16.81 7.92
C GLU A 245 19.00 -16.44 8.26
N TYR A 246 19.71 -15.86 7.29
CA TYR A 246 21.13 -15.51 7.47
C TYR A 246 21.27 -14.49 8.59
N GLN A 247 22.24 -14.72 9.48
CA GLN A 247 22.54 -13.85 10.62
C GLN A 247 23.52 -12.74 10.25
N SER A 248 24.20 -12.88 9.11
CA SER A 248 25.10 -11.85 8.60
C SER A 248 25.28 -11.96 7.10
N VAL A 249 25.64 -10.84 6.47
CA VAL A 249 26.05 -10.84 5.06
C VAL A 249 27.28 -11.73 4.84
N ALA A 250 28.21 -11.77 5.79
CA ALA A 250 29.41 -12.62 5.69
C ALA A 250 29.06 -14.12 5.64
N GLU A 251 28.05 -14.56 6.39
CA GLU A 251 27.52 -15.93 6.31
C GLU A 251 26.93 -16.22 4.92
N PHE A 252 26.10 -15.31 4.41
CA PHE A 252 25.50 -15.42 3.08
C PHE A 252 26.55 -15.54 1.97
N ILE A 253 27.57 -14.68 1.97
CA ILE A 253 28.62 -14.64 0.94
C ILE A 253 29.46 -15.92 0.88
N ARG A 254 29.66 -16.62 2.01
CA ARG A 254 30.43 -17.88 2.02
C ARG A 254 29.85 -18.95 1.10
N THR A 255 28.54 -18.94 0.92
CA THR A 255 27.81 -19.91 0.08
C THR A 255 27.33 -19.30 -1.24
N ASN A 256 27.32 -17.96 -1.34
CA ASN A 256 26.84 -17.20 -2.51
C ASN A 256 27.89 -16.18 -2.95
N VAL A 257 29.03 -16.66 -3.42
CA VAL A 257 30.21 -15.83 -3.74
C VAL A 257 29.95 -14.78 -4.83
N ASP A 258 28.97 -15.00 -5.72
CA ASP A 258 28.60 -14.07 -6.78
C ASP A 258 28.08 -12.72 -6.23
N PHE A 259 27.59 -12.71 -4.99
CA PHE A 259 27.12 -11.49 -4.32
C PHE A 259 28.27 -10.70 -3.64
N SER A 260 29.52 -11.17 -3.70
CA SER A 260 30.64 -10.54 -3.00
C SER A 260 30.86 -9.07 -3.39
N ALA A 261 30.63 -8.74 -4.67
CA ALA A 261 30.78 -7.38 -5.19
C ALA A 261 29.75 -6.40 -4.60
N VAL A 262 28.61 -6.89 -4.14
CA VAL A 262 27.49 -6.09 -3.60
C VAL A 262 27.31 -6.25 -2.10
N ALA A 263 28.21 -6.96 -1.43
CA ALA A 263 28.11 -7.25 0.01
C ALA A 263 27.94 -5.99 0.88
N ALA A 264 28.53 -4.86 0.47
CA ALA A 264 28.39 -3.60 1.19
C ALA A 264 26.96 -3.04 1.18
N ASP A 265 26.13 -3.43 0.21
CA ASP A 265 24.75 -2.94 0.04
C ASP A 265 23.69 -3.95 0.49
N LEU A 266 24.12 -5.11 0.98
CA LEU A 266 23.25 -6.09 1.60
C LEU A 266 23.19 -5.86 3.11
N VAL A 267 22.04 -6.15 3.67
CA VAL A 267 21.80 -6.24 5.12
C VAL A 267 20.99 -7.49 5.42
N VAL A 268 20.91 -7.85 6.70
CA VAL A 268 20.04 -8.93 7.20
C VAL A 268 18.94 -8.40 8.11
N GLU A 269 19.03 -7.13 8.51
CA GLU A 269 18.10 -6.40 9.37
C GLU A 269 17.34 -5.34 8.57
N SER A 270 16.18 -4.94 9.08
CA SER A 270 15.27 -3.99 8.46
C SER A 270 14.93 -2.85 9.40
N VAL A 271 14.83 -1.65 8.84
CA VAL A 271 14.51 -0.42 9.57
C VAL A 271 13.11 0.08 9.21
N PHE A 272 12.65 -0.23 7.99
CA PHE A 272 11.38 0.27 7.48
C PHE A 272 10.42 -0.86 7.19
N PHE A 273 9.19 -0.71 7.67
CA PHE A 273 8.12 -1.68 7.49
C PHE A 273 6.87 -0.98 6.99
N GLN A 274 6.02 -1.72 6.30
CA GLN A 274 4.73 -1.26 5.82
C GLN A 274 3.64 -2.23 6.25
N LEU A 275 2.65 -1.72 6.96
CA LEU A 275 1.41 -2.42 7.24
C LEU A 275 0.41 -2.09 6.15
N HIS A 276 -0.23 -3.10 5.58
CA HIS A 276 -1.46 -2.96 4.81
C HIS A 276 -2.56 -3.69 5.56
N VAL A 277 -3.65 -3.00 5.87
CA VAL A 277 -4.79 -3.55 6.62
C VAL A 277 -6.09 -3.27 5.89
N MET A 278 -7.01 -4.22 5.97
CA MET A 278 -8.42 -4.07 5.63
C MET A 278 -9.24 -4.45 6.86
N ALA A 279 -10.10 -3.55 7.30
CA ALA A 279 -11.08 -3.80 8.35
C ALA A 279 -12.48 -3.66 7.77
N SER A 280 -13.38 -4.59 8.11
CA SER A 280 -14.77 -4.54 7.67
C SER A 280 -15.71 -4.72 8.85
N VAL A 281 -16.82 -3.97 8.85
CA VAL A 281 -17.90 -4.02 9.85
C VAL A 281 -19.21 -3.84 9.10
N GLY A 282 -20.11 -4.81 9.20
CA GLY A 282 -21.33 -4.82 8.38
C GLY A 282 -20.99 -4.72 6.89
N ASP A 283 -21.53 -3.70 6.24
CA ASP A 283 -21.31 -3.42 4.81
C ASP A 283 -20.18 -2.40 4.56
N SER A 284 -19.56 -1.89 5.62
CA SER A 284 -18.51 -0.86 5.55
C SER A 284 -17.11 -1.48 5.63
N SER A 285 -16.21 -1.04 4.75
CA SER A 285 -14.80 -1.45 4.76
C SER A 285 -13.86 -0.25 4.76
N VAL A 286 -12.78 -0.33 5.52
CA VAL A 286 -11.70 0.64 5.55
C VAL A 286 -10.38 -0.07 5.24
N THR A 287 -9.64 0.50 4.29
CA THR A 287 -8.26 0.12 4.00
C THR A 287 -7.30 1.16 4.55
N LEU A 288 -6.19 0.71 5.13
CA LEU A 288 -5.14 1.58 5.64
C LEU A 288 -3.77 0.98 5.31
N LEU A 289 -2.91 1.79 4.71
CA LEU A 289 -1.50 1.51 4.51
C LEU A 289 -0.68 2.43 5.43
N SER A 290 0.10 1.85 6.34
CA SER A 290 0.91 2.59 7.30
C SER A 290 2.38 2.26 7.13
N THR A 291 3.22 3.29 7.00
CA THR A 291 4.68 3.13 6.92
C THR A 291 5.30 3.40 8.28
N PHE A 292 6.15 2.50 8.75
CA PHE A 292 6.82 2.56 10.05
C PHE A 292 8.34 2.65 9.90
N ARG A 293 8.98 3.34 10.85
CA ARG A 293 10.42 3.25 11.12
C ARG A 293 10.64 2.59 12.47
N ARG A 294 11.43 1.53 12.49
CA ARG A 294 11.97 0.92 13.71
C ARG A 294 13.30 1.58 14.05
N ASP A 295 13.47 2.06 15.27
CA ASP A 295 14.75 2.61 15.69
C ASP A 295 15.75 1.46 15.95
N PRO A 296 16.94 1.45 15.32
CA PRO A 296 17.89 0.35 15.48
C PRO A 296 18.53 0.31 16.88
N ALA A 297 18.46 1.38 17.68
CA ALA A 297 19.06 1.40 19.01
C ALA A 297 18.19 0.64 20.04
N ASP A 298 16.90 0.94 20.07
CA ASP A 298 15.95 0.53 21.10
C ASP A 298 14.71 -0.21 20.58
N GLY A 299 14.55 -0.36 19.25
CA GLY A 299 13.44 -1.05 18.62
C GLY A 299 12.16 -0.23 18.51
N LYS A 300 12.14 1.02 18.98
CA LYS A 300 10.92 1.83 19.03
C LYS A 300 10.32 2.01 17.63
N ILE A 301 9.03 1.68 17.49
CA ILE A 301 8.32 1.82 16.22
C ILE A 301 7.64 3.20 16.13
N THR A 302 8.04 3.97 15.13
CA THR A 302 7.47 5.29 14.82
C THR A 302 6.64 5.22 13.54
N LEU A 303 5.41 5.71 13.59
CA LEU A 303 4.57 5.91 12.42
C LEU A 303 5.07 7.10 11.61
N LEU A 304 5.27 6.90 10.30
CA LEU A 304 5.73 7.93 9.38
C LEU A 304 4.59 8.48 8.52
N GLN A 305 3.75 7.59 7.97
CA GLN A 305 2.71 7.96 7.02
C GLN A 305 1.53 7.00 7.10
N ARG A 306 0.33 7.51 6.81
CA ARG A 306 -0.89 6.74 6.55
C ARG A 306 -1.44 7.07 5.17
N ASP A 307 -1.94 6.07 4.47
CA ASP A 307 -2.67 6.20 3.22
C ASP A 307 -3.94 5.32 3.26
N PHE A 308 -5.10 5.93 3.05
CA PHE A 308 -6.40 5.26 3.06
C PHE A 308 -6.90 4.87 1.67
N GLY A 309 -6.20 5.28 0.60
CA GLY A 309 -6.62 5.09 -0.79
C GLY A 309 -6.11 3.81 -1.45
N LYS A 310 -5.36 2.96 -0.72
CA LYS A 310 -4.79 1.73 -1.29
C LYS A 310 -5.76 0.57 -1.14
N LEU A 311 -6.07 -0.06 -2.26
CA LEU A 311 -6.90 -1.26 -2.29
C LEU A 311 -6.17 -2.44 -1.66
N PHE A 312 -6.79 -3.07 -0.67
CA PHE A 312 -6.33 -4.31 -0.11
C PHE A 312 -6.82 -5.49 -0.94
N ARG A 313 -5.91 -6.37 -1.36
CA ARG A 313 -6.25 -7.62 -2.04
C ARG A 313 -6.07 -8.76 -1.04
N SER A 314 -7.18 -9.33 -0.59
CA SER A 314 -7.15 -10.57 0.20
C SER A 314 -6.50 -11.67 -0.63
N VAL A 315 -5.61 -12.43 -0.01
CA VAL A 315 -5.00 -13.63 -0.63
C VAL A 315 -5.69 -14.89 -0.14
N ILE A 316 -6.69 -14.73 0.72
CA ILE A 316 -7.50 -15.82 1.23
C ILE A 316 -8.62 -15.98 0.23
N SER A 317 -8.51 -17.00 -0.64
CA SER A 317 -9.68 -17.48 -1.35
C SER A 317 -10.59 -18.11 -0.30
N LEU A 318 -11.72 -17.47 0.00
CA LEU A 318 -12.83 -18.19 0.60
C LEU A 318 -13.18 -19.29 -0.40
N ALA A 319 -12.87 -20.54 -0.07
CA ALA A 319 -13.49 -21.64 -0.77
C ALA A 319 -15.00 -21.45 -0.57
N GLU A 320 -15.74 -21.20 -1.64
CA GLU A 320 -17.20 -21.29 -1.59
C GLU A 320 -17.51 -22.72 -1.14
N GLU A 321 -17.90 -22.88 0.13
CA GLU A 321 -18.59 -24.07 0.58
C GLU A 321 -19.91 -24.10 -0.21
N SER A 322 -19.91 -24.87 -1.29
CA SER A 322 -21.15 -25.30 -1.93
C SER A 322 -21.94 -26.10 -0.91
N GLU A 323 -22.97 -25.49 -0.35
CA GLU A 323 -24.09 -26.21 0.27
C GLU A 323 -24.68 -27.15 -0.79
N GLU A 324 -24.21 -28.40 -0.83
CA GLU A 324 -25.00 -29.49 -1.37
C GLU A 324 -26.15 -29.76 -0.40
N ALA A 325 -27.29 -29.16 -0.72
CA ALA A 325 -28.58 -29.62 -0.26
C ALA A 325 -28.80 -31.07 -0.74
N ILE A 326 -28.92 -31.99 0.21
CA ILE A 326 -29.66 -33.27 0.06
C ILE A 326 -30.69 -33.31 1.17
#